data_AF-A0A232M3V9-F1
#
_entry.id   AF-A0A232M3V9-F1
#
_cell.length_a   1.000
_cell.length_b   1.000
_cell.length_c   1.000
_cell.angle_alpha   90.00
_cell.angle_beta   90.00
_cell.angle_gamma   90.00
#
_symmetry.space_group_name_H-M   'P 1'
#
loop_
_entity.id
_entity.type
_entity.pdbx_description
1 polymer ?
#
loop_
_entity_poly.entity_id
_entity_poly.type
_entity_poly.pdbx_seq_one_letter_code
_entity_poly.pdbx_strand_id
1 'polypeptide(L)'
;MMFERNYLSRMIRYNTQDAYWGRTPDNDSARTASRIGRLRDPKRPRKLTELQGRRARREPRVLKLCSTRGRIRTEIELKYCSVRMAEGEPIHVEYETLGRSIISTIRAEEHALLKRIQEEYDATAPVAEIQRQLNEELLDEDDTPDSVIHFKSQRPYYATHQILKARVSSIMSTTFRS
;
A
#
# COMPACT_ATOMS: atom_id res chain seq x y z
N MET A 1 -12.00 -15.44 2.49
CA MET A 1 -11.75 -14.09 3.05
C MET A 1 -10.45 -13.48 2.53
N MET A 2 -10.45 -12.19 2.18
CA MET A 2 -9.34 -11.48 1.52
C MET A 2 -8.44 -10.74 2.54
N PHE A 3 -9.02 -10.23 3.64
CA PHE A 3 -8.27 -9.55 4.71
C PHE A 3 -7.41 -10.51 5.53
N GLU A 4 -8.02 -11.56 6.09
CA GLU A 4 -7.31 -12.60 6.81
C GLU A 4 -6.21 -13.23 5.96
N ARG A 5 -6.49 -13.52 4.68
CA ARG A 5 -5.52 -14.10 3.75
C ARG A 5 -4.37 -13.17 3.39
N ASN A 6 -4.56 -11.85 3.29
CA ASN A 6 -3.49 -10.96 2.83
C ASN A 6 -2.74 -10.23 3.95
N TYR A 7 -3.41 -9.86 5.04
CA TYR A 7 -2.84 -8.93 6.02
C TYR A 7 -2.49 -9.61 7.35
N LEU A 8 -3.42 -10.38 7.93
CA LEU A 8 -3.17 -11.14 9.16
C LEU A 8 -2.34 -12.41 8.91
N SER A 9 -2.65 -13.19 7.87
CA SER A 9 -1.95 -14.45 7.61
C SER A 9 -0.46 -14.27 7.34
N ARG A 10 -0.03 -13.15 6.76
CA ARG A 10 1.39 -12.88 6.49
C ARG A 10 2.14 -12.56 7.77
N MET A 11 1.58 -11.69 8.61
CA MET A 11 2.17 -11.35 9.90
C MET A 11 2.25 -12.59 10.80
N ILE A 12 1.16 -13.36 10.88
CA ILE A 12 1.13 -14.62 11.62
C ILE A 12 2.16 -15.60 11.03
N ARG A 13 2.25 -15.74 9.70
CA ARG A 13 3.21 -16.65 9.05
C ARG A 13 4.67 -16.32 9.37
N TYR A 14 5.06 -15.04 9.31
CA TYR A 14 6.42 -14.64 9.65
C TYR A 14 6.72 -14.89 11.14
N ASN A 15 5.80 -14.49 12.03
CA ASN A 15 5.97 -14.72 13.47
C ASN A 15 6.03 -16.22 13.82
N THR A 16 5.24 -17.06 13.15
CA THR A 16 5.27 -18.52 13.33
C THR A 16 6.57 -19.14 12.79
N GLN A 17 7.09 -18.65 11.66
CA GLN A 17 8.39 -19.10 11.15
C GLN A 17 9.52 -18.73 12.09
N ASP A 18 9.58 -17.49 12.57
CA ASP A 18 10.62 -17.06 13.50
C ASP A 18 10.55 -17.85 14.81
N ALA A 19 9.35 -18.07 15.35
CA ALA A 19 9.13 -18.93 16.51
C ALA A 19 9.61 -20.38 16.27
N TYR A 20 9.33 -20.96 15.10
CA TYR A 20 9.80 -22.30 14.73
C TYR A 20 11.33 -22.39 14.66
N TRP A 21 12.00 -21.35 14.18
CA TRP A 21 13.46 -21.29 14.07
C TRP A 21 14.17 -20.77 15.33
N GLY A 22 13.44 -20.50 16.42
CA GLY A 22 14.01 -19.95 17.66
C GLY A 22 14.56 -18.53 17.51
N ARG A 23 14.08 -17.78 16.51
CA ARG A 23 14.47 -16.39 16.25
C ARG A 23 13.53 -15.44 16.98
N THR A 24 14.04 -14.27 17.34
CA THR A 24 13.18 -13.18 17.82
C THR A 24 12.27 -12.72 16.67
N PRO A 25 10.95 -12.63 16.87
CA PRO A 25 10.02 -12.22 15.82
C PRO A 25 10.40 -10.86 15.21
N ASP A 26 10.65 -10.84 13.90
CA ASP A 26 10.91 -9.59 13.18
C ASP A 26 9.60 -8.93 12.74
N ASN A 27 9.07 -8.12 13.65
CA ASN A 27 7.85 -7.35 13.42
C ASN A 27 8.00 -6.33 12.27
N ASP A 28 9.21 -5.88 11.94
CA ASP A 28 9.45 -4.93 10.85
C ASP A 28 9.40 -5.62 9.48
N SER A 29 9.93 -6.84 9.38
CA SER A 29 9.78 -7.68 8.19
C SER A 29 8.30 -8.03 7.94
N ALA A 30 7.57 -8.43 8.98
CA ALA A 30 6.15 -8.73 8.89
C ALA A 30 5.34 -7.49 8.43
N ARG A 31 5.62 -6.33 9.01
CA ARG A 31 5.00 -5.05 8.65
C ARG A 31 5.32 -4.64 7.21
N THR A 32 6.55 -4.87 6.77
CA THR A 32 7.00 -4.58 5.40
C THR A 32 6.32 -5.48 4.38
N ALA A 33 6.23 -6.79 4.62
CA ALA A 33 5.52 -7.72 3.75
C ALA A 33 4.02 -7.39 3.62
N SER A 34 3.40 -6.93 4.71
CA SER A 34 2.01 -6.44 4.71
C SER A 34 1.86 -5.13 3.92
N ARG A 35 2.84 -4.21 3.99
CA ARG A 35 2.88 -3.01 3.12
C ARG A 35 2.98 -3.38 1.63
N ILE A 36 3.82 -4.33 1.27
CA ILE A 36 3.95 -4.80 -0.11
C ILE A 36 2.62 -5.39 -0.62
N GLY A 37 1.89 -6.10 0.24
CA GLY A 37 0.53 -6.57 -0.06
C GLY A 37 -0.42 -5.43 -0.43
N ARG A 38 -0.44 -4.35 0.37
CA ARG A 38 -1.26 -3.16 0.12
C ARG A 38 -0.91 -2.47 -1.21
N LEU A 39 0.37 -2.36 -1.54
CA LEU A 39 0.80 -1.80 -2.83
C LEU A 39 0.30 -2.60 -4.04
N ARG A 40 0.08 -3.91 -3.86
CA ARG A 40 -0.40 -4.82 -4.91
C ARG A 40 -1.93 -4.87 -5.01
N ASP A 41 -2.67 -4.24 -4.09
CA ASP A 41 -4.13 -4.21 -4.14
C ASP A 41 -4.61 -3.57 -5.46
N PRO A 42 -5.43 -4.28 -6.27
CA PRO A 42 -5.98 -3.71 -7.49
C PRO A 42 -6.95 -2.54 -7.25
N LYS A 43 -7.58 -2.46 -6.08
CA LYS A 43 -8.56 -1.42 -5.74
C LYS A 43 -7.90 -0.13 -5.24
N ARG A 44 -6.61 -0.15 -4.90
CA ARG A 44 -5.88 1.02 -4.43
C ARG A 44 -5.79 2.09 -5.53
N PRO A 45 -6.17 3.35 -5.28
CA PRO A 45 -6.08 4.42 -6.27
C PRO A 45 -4.65 4.62 -6.78
N ARG A 46 -4.43 4.44 -8.09
CA ARG A 46 -3.12 4.61 -8.74
C ARG A 46 -2.96 5.90 -9.53
N LYS A 47 -4.08 6.51 -9.92
CA LYS A 47 -4.14 7.75 -10.68
C LYS A 47 -5.26 8.61 -10.12
N LEU A 48 -5.10 9.92 -10.25
CA LEU A 48 -6.18 10.85 -9.96
C LEU A 48 -7.30 10.68 -10.99
N THR A 49 -8.54 10.93 -10.56
CA THR A 49 -9.64 11.10 -11.51
C THR A 49 -9.45 12.41 -12.27
N GLU A 50 -10.07 12.51 -13.46
CA GLU A 50 -9.96 13.72 -14.27
C GLU A 50 -10.43 14.98 -13.51
N LEU A 51 -11.49 14.84 -12.70
CA LEU A 51 -11.99 15.93 -11.86
C LEU A 51 -10.96 16.36 -10.80
N GLN A 52 -10.31 15.40 -10.14
CA GLN A 52 -9.25 15.66 -9.16
C GLN A 52 -8.03 16.32 -9.82
N GLY A 53 -7.64 15.87 -11.01
CA GLY A 53 -6.56 16.49 -11.79
C GLY A 53 -6.88 17.94 -12.18
N ARG A 54 -8.11 18.21 -12.64
CA ARG A 54 -8.57 19.58 -12.90
C ARG A 54 -8.54 20.46 -11.66
N ARG A 55 -8.90 19.92 -10.49
CA ARG A 55 -8.82 20.65 -9.22
C ARG A 55 -7.38 21.01 -8.86
N ALA A 56 -6.44 20.07 -8.97
CA ALA A 56 -5.02 20.30 -8.71
C ALA A 56 -4.43 21.42 -9.61
N ARG A 57 -4.92 21.55 -10.84
CA ARG A 57 -4.52 22.63 -11.77
C ARG A 57 -5.10 24.00 -11.43
N ARG A 58 -6.17 24.05 -10.63
CA ARG A 58 -6.81 25.28 -10.15
C ARG A 58 -6.25 25.76 -8.81
N GLU A 59 -5.19 25.14 -8.32
CA GLU A 59 -4.56 25.57 -7.08
C GLU A 59 -4.02 27.00 -7.19
N PRO A 60 -4.14 27.83 -6.13
CA PRO A 60 -3.74 29.23 -6.17
C PRO A 60 -2.29 29.45 -6.61
N ARG A 61 -1.39 28.52 -6.25
CA ARG A 61 0.03 28.57 -6.67
C ARG A 61 0.19 28.46 -8.17
N VAL A 62 -0.52 27.53 -8.80
CA VAL A 62 -0.50 27.33 -10.26
C VAL A 62 -1.10 28.55 -10.95
N LEU A 63 -2.22 29.07 -10.44
CA LEU A 63 -2.88 30.25 -10.99
C LEU A 63 -1.99 31.50 -10.94
N LYS A 64 -1.25 31.70 -9.85
CA LYS A 64 -0.28 32.80 -9.73
C LYS A 64 0.81 32.70 -10.80
N LEU A 65 1.41 31.52 -10.97
CA LEU A 65 2.43 31.30 -12.00
C LEU A 65 1.89 31.51 -13.42
N CYS A 66 0.67 31.04 -13.70
CA CYS A 66 -0.01 31.29 -14.97
C CYS A 66 -0.25 32.78 -15.22
N SER A 67 -0.65 33.53 -14.19
CA SER A 67 -0.85 34.98 -14.27
C SER A 67 0.47 35.71 -14.55
N THR A 68 1.54 35.37 -13.83
CA THR A 68 2.88 35.95 -14.07
C THR A 68 3.36 35.65 -15.48
N ARG A 69 3.24 34.40 -15.94
CA ARG A 69 3.63 34.02 -17.31
C ARG A 69 2.78 34.75 -18.37
N GLY A 70 1.50 34.99 -18.08
CA GLY A 70 0.61 35.79 -18.92
C GLY A 70 1.06 37.24 -19.03
N ARG A 71 1.47 37.87 -17.92
CA ARG A 71 2.04 39.24 -17.95
C ARG A 71 3.31 39.31 -18.80
N ILE A 72 4.25 38.39 -18.59
CA ILE A 72 5.49 38.35 -19.38
C ILE A 72 5.19 38.14 -20.86
N ARG A 73 4.22 37.29 -21.20
CA ARG A 73 3.77 37.13 -22.59
C ARG A 73 3.33 38.46 -23.19
N THR A 74 2.49 39.22 -22.48
CA THR A 74 2.04 40.53 -22.93
C THR A 74 3.21 41.51 -23.08
N GLU A 75 4.16 41.52 -22.14
CA GLU A 75 5.35 42.37 -22.23
C GLU A 75 6.22 42.01 -23.45
N ILE A 76 6.36 40.72 -23.75
CA ILE A 76 7.05 40.25 -24.96
C ILE A 76 6.31 40.67 -26.22
N GLU A 77 4.99 40.47 -26.27
CA GLU A 77 4.16 40.83 -27.42
C GLU A 77 4.18 42.35 -27.67
N LEU A 78 4.26 43.18 -26.62
CA LEU A 78 4.38 44.63 -26.75
C LEU A 78 5.75 45.08 -27.29
N LYS A 79 6.84 44.39 -26.92
CA LYS A 79 8.21 44.79 -27.29
C LYS A 79 8.72 44.16 -28.58
N TYR A 80 8.35 42.91 -28.85
CA TYR A 80 8.88 42.10 -29.95
C TYR A 80 7.78 41.62 -30.92
N CYS A 81 6.53 42.05 -30.74
CA CYS A 81 5.33 41.65 -31.51
C CYS A 81 4.92 40.17 -31.35
N SER A 82 5.82 39.27 -30.97
CA SER A 82 5.55 37.84 -30.78
C SER A 82 6.57 37.19 -29.85
N VAL A 83 6.16 36.12 -29.17
CA VAL A 83 7.03 35.33 -28.28
C VAL A 83 8.24 34.76 -29.03
N ARG A 84 8.04 34.30 -30.28
CA ARG A 84 9.13 33.75 -31.11
C ARG A 84 10.19 34.79 -31.45
N MET A 85 9.80 36.05 -31.56
CA MET A 85 10.73 37.14 -31.91
C MET A 85 11.60 37.57 -30.72
N ALA A 86 11.23 37.16 -29.50
CA ALA A 86 12.05 37.36 -28.31
C ALA A 86 13.00 36.18 -28.04
N GLU A 87 13.06 35.17 -28.91
CA GLU A 87 14.00 34.06 -28.76
C GLU A 87 15.44 34.58 -28.66
N GLY A 88 16.16 34.16 -27.62
CA GLY A 88 17.52 34.65 -27.30
C GLY A 88 17.55 35.78 -26.26
N GLU A 89 16.43 36.44 -26.00
CA GLU A 89 16.34 37.50 -24.99
C GLU A 89 16.13 36.94 -23.58
N PRO A 90 16.60 37.63 -22.53
CA PRO A 90 16.43 37.18 -21.14
C PRO A 90 14.95 37.03 -20.75
N ILE A 91 14.07 37.88 -21.28
CA ILE A 91 12.62 37.83 -21.01
C ILE A 91 11.97 36.55 -21.57
N HIS A 92 12.46 36.05 -22.69
CA HIS A 92 11.99 34.78 -23.26
C HIS A 92 12.47 33.60 -22.42
N VAL A 93 13.70 33.66 -21.89
CA VAL A 93 14.19 32.65 -20.94
C VAL A 93 13.32 32.61 -19.69
N GLU A 94 12.94 33.76 -19.14
CA GLU A 94 12.03 33.86 -17.99
C GLU A 94 10.63 33.28 -18.31
N TYR A 95 10.10 33.57 -19.50
CA TYR A 95 8.84 32.99 -19.95
C TYR A 95 8.87 31.45 -20.00
N GLU A 96 9.97 30.88 -20.51
CA GLU A 96 10.18 29.43 -20.58
C GLU A 96 10.40 28.79 -19.21
N THR A 97 11.16 29.43 -18.32
CA THR A 97 11.38 28.94 -16.95
C THR A 97 10.08 28.92 -16.15
N LEU A 98 9.22 29.92 -16.33
CA LEU A 98 7.86 29.92 -15.76
C LEU A 98 7.01 28.79 -16.34
N GLY A 99 7.09 28.51 -17.64
CA GLY A 99 6.42 27.37 -18.27
C GLY A 99 6.79 26.04 -17.61
N ARG A 100 8.09 25.81 -17.41
CA ARG A 100 8.61 24.62 -16.69
C ARG A 100 8.16 24.60 -15.23
N SER A 101 8.18 25.74 -14.56
CA SER A 101 7.76 25.88 -13.16
C SER A 101 6.26 25.56 -12.98
N ILE A 102 5.41 25.98 -13.93
CA ILE A 102 3.98 25.64 -13.94
C ILE A 102 3.79 24.12 -14.05
N ILE A 103 4.45 23.48 -15.03
CA ILE A 103 4.35 22.02 -15.22
C ILE A 103 4.85 21.27 -13.98
N SER A 104 5.98 21.70 -13.41
CA SER A 104 6.54 21.12 -12.20
C SER A 104 5.59 21.25 -11.01
N THR A 105 4.99 22.43 -10.84
CA THR A 105 4.07 22.71 -9.73
C THR A 105 2.79 21.88 -9.88
N ILE A 106 2.20 21.81 -11.08
CA ILE A 106 1.03 20.97 -11.34
C ILE A 106 1.33 19.51 -10.98
N ARG A 107 2.47 18.97 -11.44
CA ARG A 107 2.86 17.59 -11.11
C ARG A 107 3.03 17.40 -9.60
N ALA A 108 3.67 18.33 -8.91
CA ALA A 108 3.86 18.26 -7.47
C ALA A 108 2.52 18.24 -6.72
N GLU A 109 1.58 19.10 -7.09
CA GLU A 109 0.24 19.14 -6.48
C GLU A 109 -0.59 17.89 -6.82
N GLU A 110 -0.53 17.39 -8.06
CA GLU A 110 -1.16 16.13 -8.46
C GLU A 110 -0.60 14.94 -7.66
N HIS A 111 0.73 14.88 -7.48
CA HIS A 111 1.38 13.85 -6.66
C HIS A 111 1.00 13.95 -5.19
N ALA A 112 0.96 15.17 -4.63
CA ALA A 112 0.56 15.39 -3.25
C ALA A 112 -0.89 14.97 -3.00
N LEU A 113 -1.80 15.30 -3.93
CA LEU A 113 -3.20 14.90 -3.84
C LEU A 113 -3.37 13.39 -3.94
N LEU A 114 -2.69 12.73 -4.88
CA LEU A 114 -2.74 11.28 -5.02
C LEU A 114 -2.22 10.58 -3.76
N LYS A 115 -1.13 11.10 -3.18
CA LYS A 115 -0.57 10.57 -1.95
C LYS A 115 -1.57 10.65 -0.79
N ARG A 116 -2.25 11.78 -0.61
CA ARG A 116 -3.30 11.94 0.42
C ARG A 116 -4.45 10.94 0.24
N ILE A 117 -4.95 10.80 -0.98
CA ILE A 117 -6.02 9.83 -1.29
C ILE A 117 -5.57 8.40 -0.99
N GLN A 118 -4.32 8.07 -1.33
CA GLN A 118 -3.76 6.75 -1.03
C GLN A 118 -3.60 6.51 0.47
N GLU A 119 -3.17 7.51 1.23
CA GLU A 119 -3.04 7.43 2.69
C GLU A 119 -4.42 7.23 3.36
N GLU A 120 -5.43 7.98 2.90
CA GLU A 120 -6.82 7.83 3.36
C GLU A 120 -7.36 6.43 3.03
N TYR A 121 -7.12 5.94 1.82
CA TYR A 121 -7.50 4.57 1.43
C TYR A 121 -6.79 3.52 2.28
N ASP A 122 -5.47 3.64 2.46
CA ASP A 122 -4.66 2.69 3.23
C ASP A 122 -5.06 2.66 4.72
N ALA A 123 -5.70 3.72 5.23
CA ALA A 123 -6.24 3.80 6.58
C ALA A 123 -7.68 3.23 6.70
N THR A 124 -8.54 3.52 5.73
CA THR A 124 -9.99 3.20 5.80
C THR A 124 -10.34 1.84 5.23
N ALA A 125 -9.70 1.42 4.13
CA ALA A 125 -10.02 0.18 3.44
C ALA A 125 -9.87 -1.09 4.31
N PRO A 126 -8.84 -1.21 5.18
CA PRO A 126 -8.74 -2.34 6.10
C PRO A 126 -9.92 -2.42 7.06
N VAL A 127 -10.36 -1.27 7.61
CA VAL A 127 -11.46 -1.20 8.56
C VAL A 127 -12.79 -1.58 7.90
N ALA A 128 -13.05 -1.02 6.71
CA ALA A 128 -14.26 -1.32 5.96
C ALA A 128 -14.35 -2.81 5.57
N GLU A 129 -13.22 -3.43 5.23
CA GLU A 129 -13.17 -4.86 4.90
C GLU A 129 -13.41 -5.76 6.12
N ILE A 130 -12.88 -5.40 7.30
CA ILE A 130 -13.19 -6.10 8.57
C ILE A 130 -14.68 -6.01 8.87
N GLN A 131 -15.26 -4.81 8.78
CA GLN A 131 -16.68 -4.61 9.03
C GLN A 131 -17.56 -5.43 8.08
N ARG A 132 -17.19 -5.48 6.79
CA ARG A 132 -17.90 -6.32 5.82
C ARG A 132 -17.82 -7.80 6.20
N GLN A 133 -16.64 -8.29 6.60
CA GLN A 133 -16.47 -9.69 7.01
C GLN A 133 -17.31 -10.04 8.24
N LEU A 134 -17.31 -9.18 9.26
CA LEU A 134 -18.14 -9.38 10.45
C LEU A 134 -19.62 -9.43 10.09
N ASN A 135 -20.08 -8.59 9.15
CA ASN A 135 -21.48 -8.57 8.72
C ASN A 135 -21.84 -9.75 7.81
N GLU A 136 -20.91 -10.22 6.97
CA GLU A 136 -21.09 -11.43 6.14
C GLU A 136 -21.14 -12.69 7.01
N GLU A 137 -20.29 -12.78 8.04
CA GLU A 137 -20.28 -13.88 9.00
C GLU A 137 -21.56 -13.94 9.85
N LEU A 138 -22.12 -12.77 10.22
CA LEU A 138 -23.40 -12.70 10.94
C LEU A 138 -24.61 -13.17 10.11
N LEU A 139 -24.57 -13.02 8.79
CA LEU A 139 -25.65 -13.45 7.89
C LEU A 139 -25.61 -14.96 7.61
N ASP A 140 -24.47 -15.61 7.82
CA ASP A 140 -24.31 -17.06 7.68
C ASP A 140 -24.71 -17.82 8.97
N GLU A 141 -24.90 -17.13 10.11
CA GLU A 141 -25.29 -17.75 11.40
C GLU A 141 -26.80 -17.81 11.66
N ASP A 142 -27.65 -17.10 10.89
CA ASP A 142 -29.11 -17.03 11.13
C ASP A 142 -29.92 -18.20 10.52
N ASP A 143 -29.27 -19.18 9.85
CA ASP A 143 -29.94 -20.31 9.18
C ASP A 143 -29.55 -21.71 9.69
N THR A 144 -29.01 -21.83 10.92
CA THR A 144 -28.79 -23.16 11.54
C THR A 144 -29.26 -23.20 13.00
N PRO A 145 -30.29 -24.00 13.34
CA PRO A 145 -30.63 -24.25 14.73
C PRO A 145 -29.54 -25.15 15.36
N ASP A 146 -29.05 -24.73 16.52
CA ASP A 146 -28.26 -25.48 17.50
C ASP A 146 -27.46 -26.69 16.98
N SER A 147 -26.17 -26.51 16.73
CA SER A 147 -25.20 -27.58 17.00
C SER A 147 -23.77 -27.08 17.21
N VAL A 148 -23.35 -27.14 18.48
CA VAL A 148 -22.03 -27.56 18.98
C VAL A 148 -20.83 -27.19 18.10
N ILE A 149 -20.03 -26.25 18.60
CA ILE A 149 -18.68 -25.89 18.15
C ILE A 149 -17.86 -27.15 17.79
N HIS A 150 -17.81 -27.51 16.52
CA HIS A 150 -16.91 -28.52 15.99
C HIS A 150 -15.72 -27.82 15.36
N PHE A 151 -14.68 -27.62 16.17
CA PHE A 151 -13.39 -27.14 15.70
C PHE A 151 -12.81 -28.19 14.75
N LYS A 152 -13.06 -28.05 13.44
CA LYS A 152 -12.50 -28.92 12.39
C LYS A 152 -10.99 -28.68 12.28
N SER A 153 -10.24 -29.32 13.17
CA SER A 153 -8.82 -29.58 13.02
C SER A 153 -8.64 -30.57 11.87
N GLN A 154 -8.30 -30.07 10.68
CA GLN A 154 -7.80 -30.92 9.61
C GLN A 154 -6.96 -30.11 8.62
N ARG A 155 -5.64 -30.06 8.87
CA ARG A 155 -4.63 -30.42 7.85
C ARG A 155 -3.40 -31.05 8.53
N PRO A 156 -2.77 -32.05 7.89
CA PRO A 156 -1.83 -32.96 8.53
C PRO A 156 -0.42 -32.34 8.55
N TYR A 157 0.18 -32.24 9.73
CA TYR A 157 1.58 -31.85 9.87
C TYR A 157 2.45 -33.10 10.10
N TYR A 158 3.17 -33.44 9.03
CA TYR A 158 4.42 -34.19 8.91
C TYR A 158 4.75 -35.30 9.93
N ALA A 159 4.80 -36.51 9.38
CA ALA A 159 5.54 -37.65 9.87
C ALA A 159 7.02 -37.31 10.14
N THR A 160 7.36 -36.87 11.36
CA THR A 160 8.75 -36.88 11.87
C THR A 160 8.88 -37.23 13.36
N HIS A 161 7.77 -37.44 14.08
CA HIS A 161 7.82 -37.78 15.52
C HIS A 161 7.81 -39.27 15.88
N GLN A 162 7.96 -40.18 14.91
CA GLN A 162 8.15 -41.61 15.21
C GLN A 162 9.60 -42.09 15.18
N ILE A 163 10.56 -41.29 14.71
CA ILE A 163 11.97 -41.71 14.68
C ILE A 163 12.69 -41.44 16.01
N LEU A 164 12.19 -40.54 16.86
CA LEU A 164 12.83 -40.22 18.15
C LEU A 164 12.35 -41.06 19.34
N LYS A 165 11.21 -41.77 19.25
CA LYS A 165 10.79 -42.72 20.29
C LYS A 165 11.42 -44.11 20.15
N ALA A 166 11.93 -44.47 18.97
CA ALA A 166 12.59 -45.76 18.74
C ALA A 166 14.06 -45.81 19.20
N ARG A 167 14.72 -44.65 19.43
CA ARG A 167 16.16 -44.63 19.79
C ARG A 167 16.44 -44.43 21.28
N VAL A 168 15.45 -44.05 22.08
CA VAL A 168 15.58 -43.93 23.55
C VAL A 168 15.23 -45.24 24.27
N SER A 169 14.35 -46.08 23.70
CA SER A 169 14.01 -47.41 24.28
C SER A 169 15.09 -48.49 24.06
N SER A 170 15.96 -48.31 23.06
CA SER A 170 17.07 -49.25 22.78
C SER A 170 18.33 -48.99 23.61
N ILE A 171 18.43 -47.87 24.33
CA ILE A 171 19.62 -47.53 25.15
C ILE A 171 19.39 -47.80 26.65
N MET A 172 18.14 -47.99 27.09
CA MET A 172 17.83 -48.32 28.50
C MET A 172 17.65 -49.83 28.78
N SER A 173 17.85 -50.71 27.79
CA SER A 173 17.75 -52.17 27.94
C SER A 173 19.10 -52.92 27.89
N THR A 174 20.24 -52.20 27.86
CA THR A 174 21.59 -52.81 27.82
C THR A 174 22.40 -52.61 29.12
N THR A 175 21.74 -52.33 30.24
CA THR A 175 22.37 -52.20 31.57
C THR A 175 21.68 -53.06 32.62
N PHE A 176 21.42 -54.34 32.33
CA PHE A 176 21.34 -55.38 33.36
C PHE A 176 21.38 -56.79 32.73
N ARG A 177 22.59 -57.30 32.47
CA ARG A 177 22.85 -58.74 32.43
C ARG A 177 24.29 -58.97 32.86
N SER A 178 24.45 -59.10 34.18
CA SER A 178 25.49 -59.97 34.74
C SER A 178 25.04 -61.42 34.61
#